data_AF-A0A924PYY9-F1
#
_entry.id   AF-A0A924PYY9-F1
#
_cell.length_a   1.000
_cell.length_b   1.000
_cell.length_c   1.000
_cell.angle_alpha   90.00
_cell.angle_beta   90.00
_cell.angle_gamma   90.00
#
_symmetry.space_group_name_H-M   'P 1'
#
loop_
_entity.id
_entity.type
_entity.pdbx_description
1 polymer ?
#
loop_
_entity_poly.entity_id
_entity_poly.type
_entity_poly.pdbx_seq_one_letter_code
_entity_poly.pdbx_strand_id
1 'polypeptide(L)' 'MTTPLATTSPPGTRATATDKRQAFRRLLAGPDCVRAATAFDPLSALAAQELGYPAGILAGSIASLSVLGAPDIALLTLT' A
#
# COMPACT_ATOMS: atom_id res chain seq x y z
N MET A 1 8.53 5.33 20.72
CA MET A 1 8.30 3.90 21.00
C MET A 1 8.13 3.22 19.66
N THR A 2 9.19 2.55 19.20
CA THR A 2 9.33 1.97 17.87
C THR A 2 8.59 0.63 17.86
N THR A 3 7.43 0.57 17.22
CA THR A 3 6.72 -0.69 16.96
C THR A 3 7.68 -1.61 16.18
N PRO A 4 7.88 -2.88 16.58
CA PRO A 4 8.77 -3.76 15.85
C PRO A 4 8.23 -3.99 14.44
N LEU A 5 9.11 -3.71 13.48
CA LEU A 5 8.91 -3.88 12.05
C LEU A 5 8.37 -5.28 11.76
N ALA A 6 7.24 -5.33 11.04
CA ALA A 6 6.63 -6.56 10.59
C ALA A 6 7.68 -7.47 9.95
N THR A 7 7.67 -8.72 10.41
CA THR A 7 8.51 -9.85 10.04
C THR A 7 8.97 -9.78 8.59
N THR A 8 10.29 -9.71 8.38
CA THR A 8 10.92 -9.97 7.08
C THR A 8 10.48 -11.36 6.63
N SER A 9 9.63 -11.41 5.60
CA SER A 9 9.29 -12.67 4.92
C SER A 9 10.58 -13.37 4.49
N PRO A 10 10.70 -14.69 4.63
CA PRO A 10 11.90 -15.41 4.20
C PRO A 10 12.22 -15.11 2.73
N PRO A 11 13.50 -14.95 2.36
CA PRO A 11 13.89 -14.66 0.99
C PRO A 11 13.40 -15.78 0.07
N GLY A 12 12.46 -15.45 -0.82
CA GLY A 12 11.95 -16.37 -1.85
C GLY A 12 10.43 -16.58 -1.89
N THR A 13 9.69 -16.28 -0.82
CA THR A 13 8.22 -16.49 -0.80
C THR A 13 7.47 -15.18 -0.93
N ARG A 14 6.87 -14.94 -2.11
CA ARG A 14 5.95 -13.81 -2.33
C ARG A 14 4.67 -14.05 -1.52
N ALA A 15 4.32 -13.12 -0.64
CA ALA A 15 3.07 -13.17 0.11
C ALA A 15 1.86 -13.22 -0.84
N THR A 16 0.94 -14.15 -0.60
CA THR A 16 -0.29 -14.26 -1.38
C THR A 16 -1.21 -13.07 -1.12
N ALA A 17 -2.21 -12.87 -1.97
CA ALA A 17 -3.24 -11.85 -1.72
C ALA A 17 -4.00 -12.09 -0.40
N THR A 18 -4.16 -13.35 0.01
CA THR A 18 -4.80 -13.70 1.28
C THR A 18 -3.92 -13.32 2.47
N ASP A 19 -2.62 -13.57 2.41
CA ASP A 19 -1.68 -13.21 3.48
C ASP A 19 -1.63 -11.69 3.68
N LYS A 20 -1.57 -10.93 2.57
CA LYS A 20 -1.59 -9.46 2.60
C LYS A 20 -2.87 -8.92 3.26
N ARG A 21 -4.03 -9.49 2.92
CA ARG A 21 -5.32 -9.10 3.54
C ARG A 21 -5.36 -9.45 5.02
N GLN A 22 -4.81 -10.59 5.43
CA GLN A 22 -4.74 -10.95 6.85
C GLN A 22 -3.83 -9.99 7.63
N ALA A 23 -2.66 -9.66 7.08
CA ALA A 23 -1.76 -8.67 7.67
C ALA A 23 -2.43 -7.30 7.82
N PHE A 24 -3.14 -6.83 6.79
CA PHE A 24 -3.87 -5.56 6.84
C PHE A 24 -5.01 -5.57 7.88
N ARG A 25 -5.74 -6.67 8.03
CA ARG A 25 -6.77 -6.78 9.09
C ARG A 25 -6.17 -6.72 10.50
N ARG A 26 -5.00 -7.32 10.71
CA ARG A 26 -4.28 -7.23 12.00
C ARG A 26 -3.86 -5.79 12.30
N LEU A 27 -3.39 -5.08 11.29
CA LEU A 27 -3.05 -3.65 11.39
C LEU A 27 -4.26 -2.81 11.82
N LEU A 28 -5.43 -3.02 11.18
CA LEU A 28 -6.67 -2.30 11.51
C LEU A 28 -7.24 -2.65 12.89
N ALA A 29 -7.01 -3.86 13.38
CA ALA A 29 -7.43 -4.28 14.72
C ALA A 29 -6.49 -3.75 15.83
N GLY A 30 -5.36 -3.16 15.45
CA GLY A 30 -4.42 -2.55 16.38
C GLY A 30 -4.95 -1.24 16.99
N PRO A 31 -4.40 -0.82 18.13
CA PRO A 31 -4.80 0.43 18.79
C PRO A 31 -4.21 1.68 18.13
N ASP A 32 -3.20 1.52 17.27
CA ASP A 32 -2.39 2.61 16.74
C ASP A 32 -2.92 3.12 15.40
N CYS A 33 -2.90 4.45 15.21
CA CYS A 33 -3.05 5.05 13.89
C CYS A 33 -1.74 4.90 13.11
N VAL A 34 -1.83 4.39 11.88
CA VAL A 34 -0.68 4.12 11.02
C VAL A 34 -0.67 5.04 9.81
N ARG A 35 0.53 5.47 9.41
CA ARG A 35 0.71 6.27 8.21
C ARG A 35 0.84 5.34 7.00
N ALA A 36 -0.05 5.48 6.03
CA ALA A 36 0.05 4.79 4.75
C ALA A 36 0.94 5.57 3.78
N ALA A 37 1.69 4.86 2.93
CA ALA A 37 2.39 5.46 1.80
C ALA A 37 1.49 5.48 0.56
N THR A 38 1.58 6.54 -0.24
CA THR A 38 0.96 6.54 -1.57
C THR A 38 1.78 5.67 -2.51
N ALA A 39 1.17 4.64 -3.08
CA ALA A 39 1.78 3.77 -4.09
C ALA A 39 0.90 3.75 -5.34
N PHE A 40 1.42 4.29 -6.44
CA PHE A 40 0.69 4.48 -7.70
C PHE A 40 1.25 3.62 -8.84
N ASP A 41 2.41 2.99 -8.63
CA ASP A 41 3.07 2.09 -9.55
C ASP A 41 3.89 1.02 -8.77
N PRO A 42 4.50 0.03 -9.45
CA PRO A 42 5.31 -0.97 -8.76
C PRO A 42 6.56 -0.42 -8.06
N LEU A 43 7.15 0.68 -8.57
CA LEU A 43 8.38 1.26 -8.03
C LEU A 43 8.13 2.01 -6.72
N SER A 44 7.07 2.80 -6.66
CA SER A 44 6.58 3.48 -5.46
C SER A 44 6.14 2.49 -4.39
N ALA A 45 5.51 1.37 -4.77
CA ALA A 45 5.19 0.29 -3.84
C ALA A 45 6.45 -0.36 -3.24
N LEU A 46 7.48 -0.61 -4.06
CA LEU A 46 8.75 -1.13 -3.58
C LEU A 46 9.45 -0.14 -2.66
N ALA A 47 9.53 1.13 -3.04
CA ALA A 47 10.11 2.18 -2.20
C ALA A 47 9.40 2.31 -0.85
N ALA A 48 8.06 2.24 -0.83
CA ALA A 48 7.28 2.25 0.41
C ALA A 48 7.61 1.06 1.32
N GLN A 49 7.79 -0.14 0.73
CA GLN A 49 8.19 -1.33 1.46
C GLN A 49 9.60 -1.21 2.05
N GLU A 50 10.57 -0.73 1.26
CA GLU A 50 11.95 -0.50 1.71
C GLU A 50 12.03 0.56 2.82
N LEU A 51 11.16 1.57 2.77
CA LEU A 51 11.03 2.59 3.82
C LEU A 51 10.27 2.10 5.06
N GLY A 52 9.76 0.87 5.07
CA GLY A 52 9.10 0.26 6.22
C GLY A 52 7.66 0.73 6.47
N TYR A 53 6.96 1.24 5.45
CA TYR A 53 5.55 1.60 5.59
C TYR A 53 4.70 0.34 5.77
N PRO A 54 3.80 0.30 6.78
CA PRO A 54 3.05 -0.91 7.10
C PRO A 54 1.82 -1.11 6.20
N ALA A 55 1.42 -0.08 5.45
CA ALA A 55 0.34 -0.13 4.47
C ALA A 55 0.58 0.90 3.35
N GLY A 56 -0.04 0.65 2.19
CA GLY A 56 -0.03 1.56 1.05
C GLY A 56 -1.44 1.90 0.57
N ILE A 57 -1.59 3.04 -0.09
CA ILE A 57 -2.84 3.48 -0.74
C ILE A 57 -2.60 3.81 -2.21
N LEU A 58 -3.46 3.26 -3.08
CA LEU A 58 -3.60 3.69 -4.46
C LEU A 58 -4.76 4.71 -4.51
N ALA A 59 -4.43 5.99 -4.54
CA ALA A 59 -5.43 7.05 -4.52
C ALA A 59 -6.07 7.23 -5.92
N GLY A 60 -7.40 7.38 -5.97
CA GLY A 60 -8.15 7.59 -7.22
C GLY A 60 -7.67 8.83 -8.00
N SER A 61 -7.38 9.92 -7.29
CA SER A 61 -6.85 11.14 -7.89
C SER A 61 -5.48 10.96 -8.54
N ILE A 62 -4.59 10.21 -7.89
CA ILE A 62 -3.28 9.88 -8.44
C ILE A 62 -3.43 8.90 -9.61
N ALA A 63 -4.32 7.92 -9.52
CA ALA A 63 -4.62 7.03 -10.64
C ALA A 63 -5.15 7.81 -11.85
N SER A 64 -6.06 8.76 -11.66
CA SER A 64 -6.59 9.62 -12.72
C SER A 64 -5.50 10.47 -13.36
N LEU A 65 -4.63 11.07 -12.54
CA LEU A 65 -3.48 11.84 -13.01
C LEU A 65 -2.48 10.96 -13.78
N SER A 66 -2.12 9.80 -13.25
CA SER A 66 -1.10 8.92 -13.82
C SER A 66 -1.56 8.21 -15.10
N VAL A 67 -2.85 7.87 -15.21
CA VAL A 67 -3.39 7.16 -16.39
C VAL A 67 -3.88 8.14 -17.46
N LEU A 68 -4.60 9.20 -17.08
CA LEU A 68 -5.29 10.09 -18.02
C LEU A 68 -4.68 11.50 -18.11
N GLY A 69 -3.81 11.90 -17.17
CA GLY A 69 -3.39 13.30 -17.05
C GLY A 69 -4.54 14.25 -16.70
N ALA A 70 -5.59 13.74 -16.07
CA ALA A 70 -6.85 14.43 -15.83
C ALA A 70 -7.12 14.65 -14.33
N PRO A 71 -7.99 15.62 -13.96
CA PRO A 71 -8.43 15.79 -12.58
C PRO A 71 -9.34 14.63 -12.12
N ASP A 72 -9.39 14.43 -10.80
CA ASP A 72 -10.21 13.40 -10.15
C ASP A 72 -11.71 13.79 -10.12
N ILE A 73 -12.35 13.67 -11.27
CA ILE A 73 -13.80 13.92 -11.44
C ILE A 73 -14.50 12.68 -12.02
N ALA A 74 -14.02 11.49 -11.62
CA ALA A 74 -14.55 10.18 -12.02
C ALA A 74 -14.53 9.92 -13.55
N LEU A 75 -13.49 10.43 -14.25
CA LEU A 75 -13.24 10.08 -15.67
C LEU A 75 -12.52 8.75 -15.83
N LEU A 76 -11.72 8.36 -14.85
CA LEU A 76 -11.01 7.08 -14.86
C LEU A 76 -12.03 5.94 -14.73
N THR A 77 -11.95 5.00 -15.66
CA THR A 77 -12.79 3.80 -15.67
C THR A 77 -12.24 2.71 -14.75
N LEU A 78 -13.05 1.67 -14.51
CA LEU A 78 -12.67 0.54 -13.65
C LEU A 78 -11.52 -0.32 -14.25
N THR A 79 -11.42 -0.34 -15.58
CA THR A 79 -10.44 -1.12 -16.36
C THR A 79 -9.26 -0.24 -16.78
#